data_AF-Q5IWW8-F1
#
_entry.id   AF-Q5IWW8-F1
#
_cell.length_a   1.000
_cell.length_b   1.000
_cell.length_c   1.000
_cell.angle_alpha   90.00
_cell.angle_beta   90.00
_cell.angle_gamma   90.00
#
_symmetry.space_group_name_H-M   'P 1'
#
loop_
_entity.id
_entity.type
_entity.pdbx_description
1 polymer ?
#
loop_
_entity_poly.entity_id
_entity_poly.type
_entity_poly.pdbx_seq_one_letter_code
_entity_poly.pdbx_strand_id
1 'polypeptide(L)'
;VAREFFASRGFEHVKLLSADGALEAAPAMGFADIILDLVSSGVTLRENNLREIEGGRVMASQGVLVASRAALLERPGLLELVHELL
;
A
#
# COMPACT_ATOMS: atom_id res chain seq x y z
N VAL A 1 2.45 8.13 1.00
CA VAL A 1 1.85 7.08 1.85
C VAL A 1 2.52 6.97 3.22
N ALA A 2 3.64 6.25 3.39
CA ALA A 2 4.22 6.01 4.73
C ALA A 2 4.51 7.30 5.52
N ARG A 3 5.24 8.25 4.92
CA ARG A 3 5.58 9.54 5.54
C ARG A 3 4.34 10.31 6.02
N GLU A 4 3.31 10.36 5.18
CA GLU A 4 2.06 11.06 5.47
C GLU A 4 1.24 10.36 6.55
N PHE A 5 1.18 9.03 6.54
CA PHE A 5 0.54 8.23 7.58
C PHE A 5 1.16 8.48 8.96
N PHE A 6 2.50 8.47 9.05
CA PHE A 6 3.18 8.74 10.31
C PHE A 6 3.04 10.21 10.74
N ALA A 7 3.20 11.16 9.82
CA ALA A 7 3.06 12.59 10.11
C ALA A 7 1.64 12.95 10.60
N SER A 8 0.60 12.43 9.95
CA SER A 8 -0.80 12.66 10.34
C SER A 8 -1.16 12.06 11.71
N ARG A 9 -0.34 11.14 12.24
CA ARG A 9 -0.48 10.56 13.58
C ARG A 9 0.49 11.13 14.61
N GLY A 10 1.24 12.17 14.26
CA GLY A 10 2.16 12.85 15.19
C GLY A 10 3.48 12.12 15.44
N PHE A 11 3.86 11.17 14.58
CA PHE A 11 5.16 10.51 14.68
C PHE A 11 6.24 11.37 13.99
N GLU A 12 7.06 12.03 14.80
CA GLU A 12 8.10 12.95 14.32
C GLU A 12 9.46 12.27 14.10
N HIS A 13 9.71 11.13 14.75
CA HIS A 13 11.00 10.42 14.74
C HIS A 13 10.91 9.08 14.02
N VAL A 14 10.62 9.11 12.72
CA VAL A 14 10.53 7.91 11.88
C VAL A 14 11.60 7.93 10.80
N LYS A 15 12.45 6.91 10.77
CA LYS A 15 13.40 6.67 9.67
C LYS A 15 12.78 5.67 8.70
N LEU A 16 12.47 6.13 7.50
CA LEU A 16 11.98 5.25 6.44
C LEU A 16 13.19 4.58 5.74
N LEU A 17 13.17 3.26 5.70
CA LEU A 17 14.13 2.45 4.97
C LEU A 17 13.39 1.75 3.84
N SER A 18 13.95 1.80 2.64
CA SER A 18 13.49 0.99 1.52
C SER A 18 14.30 -0.29 1.50
N ALA A 19 13.63 -1.44 1.40
CA ALA A 19 14.27 -2.73 1.24
C ALA A 19 13.74 -3.39 -0.03
N ASP A 20 14.64 -3.95 -0.82
CA ASP A 20 14.31 -4.80 -1.95
C ASP A 20 14.32 -6.26 -1.45
N GLY A 21 13.24 -7.02 -1.72
CA GLY A 21 13.13 -8.42 -1.32
C GLY A 21 12.23 -8.65 -0.09
N ALA A 22 12.53 -9.70 0.69
CA ALA A 22 11.70 -10.16 1.80
C ALA A 22 11.73 -9.18 2.98
N LEU A 23 10.82 -8.21 2.95
CA LEU A 23 10.67 -7.17 3.96
C LEU A 23 10.40 -7.77 5.34
N GLU A 24 9.74 -8.92 5.41
CA GLU A 24 9.33 -9.62 6.63
C GLU A 24 10.49 -10.11 7.48
N ALA A 25 11.68 -10.30 6.88
CA ALA A 25 12.88 -10.67 7.61
C ALA A 25 13.51 -9.47 8.36
N ALA A 26 13.22 -8.23 7.95
CA ALA A 26 13.91 -7.04 8.46
C ALA A 26 13.79 -6.86 10.00
N PRO A 27 12.63 -7.12 10.64
CA PRO A 27 12.52 -7.08 12.10
C PRO A 27 13.36 -8.14 12.81
N ALA A 28 13.32 -9.39 12.32
CA ALA A 28 14.08 -10.48 12.92
C ALA A 28 15.60 -10.28 12.81
N MET A 29 16.05 -9.63 11.73
CA MET A 29 17.46 -9.28 11.51
C MET A 29 17.90 -8.00 12.23
N GLY A 30 16.97 -7.26 12.86
CA GLY A 30 17.26 -6.01 13.57
C GLY A 30 17.51 -4.80 12.66
N PHE A 31 17.12 -4.86 11.39
CA PHE A 31 17.26 -3.73 10.46
C PHE A 31 16.12 -2.71 10.57
N ALA A 32 14.95 -3.12 11.06
CA ALA A 32 13.78 -2.27 11.24
C ALA A 32 12.96 -2.70 12.46
N ASP A 33 12.32 -1.75 13.13
CA ASP A 33 11.43 -2.07 14.27
C ASP A 33 10.08 -2.62 13.80
N ILE A 34 9.59 -2.11 12.67
CA ILE A 34 8.33 -2.50 12.03
C ILE A 34 8.48 -2.47 10.52
N ILE A 35 7.57 -3.15 9.82
CA ILE A 35 7.44 -3.08 8.37
C ILE A 35 6.10 -2.45 8.00
N LEU A 36 6.05 -1.87 6.80
CA LEU A 36 4.81 -1.40 6.20
C LEU A 36 4.68 -2.04 4.81
N ASP A 37 3.72 -2.95 4.69
CA ASP A 37 3.53 -3.74 3.47
C ASP A 37 2.04 -3.98 3.17
N LEU A 38 1.76 -4.47 1.95
CA LEU A 38 0.44 -4.94 1.56
C LEU A 38 0.13 -6.28 2.21
N VAL A 39 -1.02 -6.34 2.88
CA VAL A 39 -1.51 -7.55 3.55
C VAL A 39 -2.86 -7.94 2.96
N SER A 40 -3.03 -9.24 2.69
CA SER A 40 -4.31 -9.82 2.24
C SER A 40 -4.86 -10.80 3.28
N SER A 41 -4.43 -12.06 3.26
CA SER A 41 -4.86 -13.09 4.23
C SER A 41 -4.10 -13.08 5.56
N GLY A 42 -2.97 -12.35 5.60
CA GLY A 42 -2.05 -12.31 6.74
C GLY A 42 -1.18 -13.56 6.92
N VAL A 43 -1.20 -14.51 5.98
CA VAL A 43 -0.39 -15.75 6.07
C VAL A 43 1.11 -15.43 6.18
N THR A 44 1.62 -14.59 5.29
CA THR A 44 3.05 -14.20 5.25
C THR A 44 3.52 -13.55 6.56
N LEU A 45 2.68 -12.72 7.19
CA LEU A 45 3.00 -12.16 8.50
C LEU A 45 3.16 -13.25 9.56
N ARG A 46 2.20 -14.19 9.63
CA ARG A 46 2.21 -15.27 10.63
C ARG A 46 3.41 -16.19 10.45
N GLU A 47 3.77 -16.54 9.22
CA GLU A 47 4.95 -17.36 8.90
C GLU A 47 6.26 -16.71 9.38
N ASN A 48 6.28 -15.37 9.47
CA ASN A 48 7.43 -14.61 9.95
C ASN A 48 7.29 -14.14 11.41
N ASN A 49 6.34 -14.70 12.18
CA ASN A 49 6.04 -14.31 13.56
C ASN A 49 5.68 -12.81 13.73
N LEU A 50 5.10 -12.21 12.70
CA LEU A 50 4.62 -10.84 12.68
C LEU A 50 3.10 -10.79 12.90
N ARG A 51 2.62 -9.61 13.27
CA ARG A 51 1.20 -9.31 13.39
C ARG A 51 0.90 -7.90 12.92
N GLU A 52 -0.34 -7.66 12.50
CA GLU A 52 -0.83 -6.30 12.29
C GLU A 52 -0.81 -5.52 13.61
N ILE A 53 -0.44 -4.24 13.53
CA ILE A 53 -0.49 -3.30 14.64
C ILE A 53 -1.90 -2.72 14.71
N GLU A 54 -2.50 -2.70 15.91
CA GLU A 54 -3.81 -2.10 16.12
C GLU A 54 -3.82 -0.62 15.71
N GLY A 55 -4.78 -0.22 14.89
CA GLY A 55 -4.80 1.12 14.30
C GLY A 55 -3.72 1.37 13.23
N GLY A 56 -2.91 0.37 12.89
CA GLY A 56 -1.81 0.42 11.93
C GLY A 56 -2.22 0.27 10.46
N ARG A 57 -3.51 0.06 10.18
CA ARG A 57 -4.00 0.03 8.80
C ARG A 57 -3.87 1.41 8.17
N VAL A 58 -3.02 1.51 7.14
CA VAL A 58 -2.77 2.77 6.43
C VAL A 58 -3.87 3.08 5.44
N MET A 59 -4.28 2.10 4.64
CA MET A 59 -5.38 2.22 3.67
C MET A 59 -5.97 0.85 3.36
N ALA A 60 -7.18 0.84 2.82
CA ALA A 60 -7.73 -0.32 2.12
C ALA A 60 -7.42 -0.19 0.62
N SER A 61 -7.14 -1.31 -0.04
CA SER A 61 -6.86 -1.37 -1.47
C SER A 61 -7.76 -2.40 -2.15
N GLN A 62 -8.10 -2.14 -3.40
CA GLN A 62 -8.89 -3.00 -4.26
C GLN A 62 -8.53 -2.74 -5.73
N GLY A 63 -8.89 -3.67 -6.61
CA GLY A 63 -8.82 -3.43 -8.05
C GLY A 63 -9.80 -2.31 -8.43
N VAL A 64 -9.31 -1.32 -9.19
CA VAL A 64 -10.12 -0.20 -9.68
C VAL A 64 -9.83 0.02 -11.16
N LEU A 65 -10.87 0.36 -11.94
CA LEU A 65 -10.71 0.82 -13.31
C LEU A 65 -10.40 2.32 -13.29
N VAL A 66 -9.24 2.71 -13.83
CA VAL A 66 -8.82 4.12 -13.92
C VAL A 66 -8.65 4.50 -15.39
N ALA A 67 -9.18 5.66 -15.76
CA ALA A 67 -9.10 6.20 -17.10
C ALA A 67 -8.60 7.66 -17.08
N SER A 68 -7.83 8.04 -18.11
CA SER A 68 -7.37 9.42 -18.27
C SER A 68 -8.54 10.31 -18.69
N ARG A 69 -8.81 11.36 -17.91
CA ARG A 69 -9.88 12.32 -18.20
C ARG A 69 -9.72 12.98 -19.58
N ALA A 70 -8.50 13.38 -19.95
CA ALA A 70 -8.24 13.99 -21.25
C ALA A 70 -8.52 12.99 -22.39
N ALA A 71 -8.06 11.75 -22.24
CA ALA A 71 -8.30 10.70 -23.23
C ALA A 71 -9.79 10.42 -23.43
N LEU A 72 -10.59 10.39 -22.36
CA LEU A 72 -12.04 10.20 -22.45
C LEU A 72 -12.77 11.32 -23.21
N LEU A 73 -12.23 12.54 -23.19
CA LEU A 73 -12.83 13.68 -23.87
C LEU A 73 -12.34 13.81 -25.32
N GLU A 74 -11.08 13.48 -25.58
CA GLU A 74 -10.42 13.77 -26.86
C GLU A 74 -10.42 12.58 -27.82
N ARG A 75 -10.57 11.34 -27.33
CA ARG A 75 -10.59 10.13 -28.17
C ARG A 75 -12.03 9.67 -28.40
N PRO A 76 -12.58 9.84 -29.62
CA PRO A 76 -13.95 9.43 -29.93
C PRO A 76 -14.15 7.93 -29.65
N GLY A 77 -15.27 7.57 -29.02
CA GLY A 77 -15.64 6.18 -28.72
C GLY A 77 -15.02 5.59 -27.45
N LEU A 78 -14.02 6.25 -26.83
CA LEU A 78 -13.36 5.70 -25.64
C LEU A 78 -14.25 5.78 -24.40
N LEU A 79 -15.04 6.85 -24.25
CA LEU A 79 -15.93 6.99 -23.10
C LEU A 79 -17.02 5.93 -23.12
N GLU A 80 -17.59 5.67 -24.30
CA GLU A 80 -18.59 4.63 -24.53
C GLU A 80 -18.02 3.24 -24.19
N LEU A 81 -16.81 2.94 -24.68
CA LEU A 81 -16.14 1.67 -24.37
C LEU A 81 -15.88 1.51 -22.86
N VAL A 82 -15.46 2.56 -22.17
CA VAL A 82 -15.23 2.51 -20.72
C VAL A 82 -16.54 2.30 -19.96
N HIS A 83 -17.66 2.87 -20.43
CA HIS A 83 -18.97 2.60 -19.85
C HIS A 83 -19.43 1.15 -20.03
N GLU A 84 -19.08 0.48 -21.13
CA GLU A 84 -19.40 -0.94 -21.34
C GLU A 84 -18.61 -1.89 -20.43
N LEU A 85 -17.48 -1.46 -19.88
CA LEU A 85 -16.64 -2.25 -18.98
C LEU A 85 -17.08 -2.18 -17.50
N LEU A 86 -18.04 -1.30 -17.17
CA LEU A 86 -18.60 -1.11 -15.83
C LEU A 86 -19.93 -1.87 -15.66
#